data_AF-A0A7Z9JYS7-F1
#
_entry.id   AF-A0A7Z9JYS7-F1
#
_cell.length_a   1.000
_cell.length_b   1.000
_cell.length_c   1.000
_cell.angle_alpha   90.00
_cell.angle_beta   90.00
_cell.angle_gamma   90.00
#
_symmetry.space_group_name_H-M   'P 1'
#
loop_
_entity.id
_entity.type
_entity.pdbx_description
1 polymer ?
#
loop_
_entity_poly.entity_id
_entity_poly.type
_entity_poly.pdbx_seq_one_letter_code
_entity_poly.pdbx_strand_id
1 'polypeptide(L)' 'MNSIKYIFIGVLLSAFAFGELQLPDKHPLDETEYKKFTLDNGLKVILVSNPKYNISAASMHVKVGSLSDPSDAQG' A
#
# COMPACT_ATOMS: atom_id res chain seq x y z
N MET A 1 24.09 -44.40 -0.55
CA MET A 1 24.67 -43.15 0.02
C MET A 1 24.44 -41.91 -0.85
N ASN A 2 24.20 -42.05 -2.17
CA ASN A 2 24.04 -40.90 -3.07
C ASN A 2 22.61 -40.34 -3.10
N SER A 3 21.59 -41.15 -2.81
CA SER A 3 20.17 -40.73 -2.78
C SER A 3 19.88 -39.64 -1.75
N ILE A 4 20.50 -39.70 -0.57
CA ILE A 4 20.39 -38.67 0.47
C ILE A 4 20.98 -37.32 0.03
N LYS A 5 22.05 -37.31 -0.77
CA LYS A 5 22.63 -36.06 -1.31
C LYS A 5 21.64 -35.34 -2.23
N TYR A 6 20.91 -36.06 -3.08
CA TYR A 6 19.96 -35.44 -4.01
C TYR A 6 18.73 -34.88 -3.30
N ILE A 7 18.28 -35.50 -2.20
CA ILE A 7 17.21 -34.96 -1.35
C ILE A 7 17.67 -33.65 -0.71
N PHE A 8 18.88 -33.60 -0.15
CA PHE A 8 19.45 -32.37 0.41
C PHE A 8 19.57 -31.26 -0.63
N ILE A 9 20.05 -31.58 -1.83
CA ILE A 9 20.13 -30.61 -2.94
C ILE A 9 18.74 -30.11 -3.34
N GLY A 10 17.74 -30.99 -3.40
CA GLY A 10 16.36 -30.63 -3.72
C GLY A 10 15.73 -29.70 -2.67
N VAL A 11 15.97 -29.95 -1.39
CA VAL A 11 15.50 -29.09 -0.28
C VAL A 11 16.21 -27.73 -0.28
N LEU A 12 17.50 -27.69 -0.62
CA LEU A 12 18.21 -26.41 -0.76
C LEU A 12 17.67 -25.61 -1.96
N LEU A 13 17.45 -26.26 -3.10
CA LEU A 13 16.92 -25.61 -4.30
C LEU A 13 15.51 -25.04 -4.08
N SER A 14 14.66 -25.76 -3.35
CA SER A 14 13.30 -25.28 -3.05
C SER A 14 13.32 -24.07 -2.13
N ALA A 15 14.19 -24.03 -1.12
CA ALA A 15 14.32 -22.87 -0.23
C ALA A 15 14.73 -21.58 -0.99
N PHE A 16 15.55 -21.70 -2.04
CA PHE A 16 15.92 -20.57 -2.89
C PHE A 16 14.80 -20.17 -3.87
N ALA A 17 13.98 -21.12 -4.34
CA ALA A 17 12.92 -20.84 -5.31
C ALA A 17 11.70 -20.09 -4.72
N PHE A 18 11.51 -20.16 -3.40
CA PHE A 18 10.37 -19.55 -2.70
C PHE A 18 10.73 -18.31 -1.86
N GLY A 19 11.91 -17.73 -2.06
CA GLY A 19 12.29 -16.47 -1.40
C GLY A 19 11.46 -15.29 -1.93
N GLU A 20 10.48 -14.83 -1.17
CA GLU A 20 9.74 -13.61 -1.49
C GLU A 20 10.63 -12.38 -1.29
N LEU A 21 10.68 -11.49 -2.28
CA LEU A 21 11.38 -10.21 -2.17
C LEU A 21 10.62 -9.30 -1.20
N GLN A 22 11.08 -9.21 0.05
CA GLN A 22 10.54 -8.28 1.04
C GLN A 22 11.03 -6.86 0.76
N LEU A 23 10.31 -6.13 -0.09
CA LEU A 23 10.55 -4.71 -0.30
C LEU A 23 9.84 -3.91 0.81
N PRO A 24 10.49 -2.90 1.40
CA PRO A 24 9.83 -2.04 2.36
C PRO A 24 8.77 -1.19 1.67
N ASP A 25 7.63 -0.99 2.34
CA ASP A 25 6.52 -0.16 1.82
C ASP A 25 6.88 1.33 1.69
N LYS A 26 7.98 1.76 2.33
CA LYS A 26 8.47 3.13 2.30
C LYS A 26 9.99 3.20 2.15
N HIS A 27 10.43 4.34 1.66
CA HIS A 27 11.86 4.65 1.57
C HIS A 27 12.48 4.70 2.98
N PRO A 28 13.74 4.25 3.19
CA PRO A 28 14.37 4.22 4.52
C PRO A 28 14.48 5.59 5.23
N LEU A 29 14.52 6.67 4.46
CA LEU A 29 14.55 8.06 4.97
C LEU A 29 13.15 8.70 5.10
N ASP A 30 12.09 7.95 4.78
CA ASP A 30 10.73 8.44 4.90
C ASP A 30 10.25 8.34 6.36
N GLU A 31 10.27 9.48 7.04
CA GLU A 31 9.80 9.66 8.42
C GLU A 31 8.29 9.88 8.52
N THR A 32 7.54 9.66 7.45
CA THR A 32 6.09 9.85 7.45
C THR A 32 5.38 8.76 8.25
N GLU A 33 4.50 9.20 9.14
CA GLU A 33 3.57 8.37 9.92
C GLU A 33 2.15 8.50 9.36
N TYR A 34 1.47 7.36 9.23
CA TYR A 34 0.12 7.29 8.68
C TYR A 34 -0.87 6.76 9.72
N LYS A 35 -2.04 7.39 9.81
CA LYS A 35 -3.19 6.84 10.54
C LYS A 35 -4.39 6.78 9.62
N LYS A 36 -4.94 5.57 9.41
CA LYS A 36 -6.13 5.34 8.60
C LYS A 36 -7.30 4.99 9.51
N PHE A 37 -8.44 5.63 9.30
CA PHE A 37 -9.67 5.32 10.04
C PHE A 37 -10.92 5.74 9.26
N THR A 38 -12.07 5.31 9.74
CA THR A 38 -13.38 5.67 9.22
C THR A 38 -14.14 6.44 10.28
N LEU A 39 -14.69 7.60 9.90
CA LEU A 39 -15.56 8.40 10.76
C LEU A 39 -16.94 7.74 10.90
N ASP A 40 -17.70 8.14 11.91
CA ASP A 40 -19.06 7.61 12.15
C ASP A 40 -20.02 7.83 10.96
N ASN A 41 -19.77 8.86 10.15
CA ASN A 41 -20.53 9.13 8.92
C ASN A 41 -20.05 8.33 7.68
N GLY A 42 -19.10 7.40 7.86
CA GLY A 42 -18.57 6.53 6.82
C GLY A 42 -17.43 7.11 5.98
N LEU A 43 -17.00 8.35 6.21
CA LEU A 43 -15.86 8.93 5.50
C LEU A 43 -14.56 8.22 5.87
N LYS A 44 -13.78 7.84 4.85
CA LYS A 44 -12.46 7.22 5.00
C LYS A 44 -11.39 8.31 5.04
N VAL A 45 -10.60 8.32 6.11
CA VAL A 45 -9.59 9.35 6.36
C VAL A 45 -8.21 8.72 6.42
N ILE A 46 -7.22 9.39 5.84
CA ILE A 46 -5.80 9.13 6.00
C ILE A 46 -5.18 10.40 6.59
N LEU A 47 -4.64 10.30 7.80
CA LEU A 47 -3.77 11.34 8.37
C LEU A 47 -2.34 11.00 8.03
N VAL A 48 -1.58 12.04 7.67
CA VAL A 48 -0.18 11.98 7.28
C VAL A 48 0.57 12.96 8.19
N SER A 49 1.51 12.47 8.98
CA SER A 49 2.33 13.28 9.88
C SER A 49 3.80 13.14 9.50
N ASN A 50 4.48 14.26 9.27
CA ASN A 50 5.92 14.30 9.07
C ASN A 50 6.45 15.62 9.64
N PRO A 51 7.34 15.60 10.66
CA PRO A 51 7.81 16.81 11.34
C PRO A 51 8.66 17.71 10.45
N LYS A 52 9.13 17.22 9.30
CA LYS A 52 9.94 18.01 8.34
C LYS A 52 9.08 18.81 7.36
N TYR A 53 7.78 18.54 7.26
CA TYR A 53 6.90 19.27 6.35
C TYR A 53 6.63 20.67 6.89
N ASN A 54 6.93 21.68 6.07
CA ASN A 54 6.69 23.09 6.37
C ASN A 54 5.36 23.61 5.80
N ILE A 55 4.67 22.80 5.00
CA ILE A 55 3.37 23.11 4.39
C ILE A 55 2.41 21.96 4.70
N SER A 56 1.24 22.31 5.19
CA SER A 56 0.12 21.38 5.35
C SER A 56 -0.76 21.38 4.10
N ALA A 57 -1.35 20.23 3.78
CA ALA A 57 -2.28 20.08 2.68
C ALA A 57 -3.41 19.11 3.06
N ALA A 58 -4.55 19.27 2.41
CA ALA A 58 -5.67 18.35 2.52
C ALA A 58 -6.35 18.20 1.16
N SER A 59 -6.93 17.03 0.90
CA SER A 59 -7.75 16.77 -0.27
C SER A 59 -8.91 15.85 0.11
N MET A 60 -9.98 15.91 -0.66
CA MET A 60 -11.15 15.03 -0.51
C MET A 60 -11.55 14.49 -1.88
N HIS A 61 -11.81 13.20 -1.95
CA HIS A 61 -12.31 12.55 -3.15
C HIS A 61 -13.74 12.08 -2.91
N VAL A 62 -14.65 12.53 -3.78
CA VAL A 62 -16.04 12.06 -3.81
C VAL A 62 -16.19 11.11 -4.98
N LYS A 63 -16.75 9.93 -4.75
CA LYS A 63 -16.88 8.88 -5.78
C LYS A 63 -18.08 9.14 -6.71
N VAL A 64 -18.11 10.32 -7.33
CA VAL A 64 -19.09 10.76 -8.35
C VAL A 64 -18.36 11.62 -9.39
N GLY A 65 -18.95 11.82 -10.56
CA GLY A 65 -18.40 12.65 -11.63
C GLY A 65 -19.41 12.85 -12.75
N SER A 66 -18.99 13.43 -13.87
CA SER A 66 -19.88 13.87 -14.96
C SER A 66 -20.74 12.78 -15.60
N LEU A 67 -20.35 11.49 -15.45
CA LEU A 67 -21.21 10.37 -15.86
C LEU A 67 -22.53 10.29 -15.07
N SER A 68 -22.65 11.01 -13.96
CA SER A 68 -23.86 11.09 -13.15
C SER A 68 -24.66 12.38 -13.41
N ASP A 69 -24.27 13.18 -14.39
CA ASP A 69 -24.93 14.46 -14.67
C ASP A 69 -26.35 14.23 -15.19
N PRO A 70 -27.34 15.00 -14.70
CA PRO A 70 -28.68 14.99 -15.26
C PRO A 70 -28.66 15.33 -16.75
N SER A 71 -29.54 14.70 -17.54
CA SER A 71 -29.61 14.91 -18.98
C SER A 71 -29.87 16.37 -19.37
N ASP A 72 -30.56 17.11 -18.52
CA ASP A 72 -30.91 18.52 -18.67
C ASP A 72 -29.90 19.48 -18.02
N ALA A 73 -28.83 18.97 -17.38
CA ALA A 73 -27.80 19.76 -16.70
C ALA A 73 -26.42 19.08 -16.78
N GLN A 74 -25.87 18.97 -17.99
CA GLN A 74 -24.50 18.47 -18.22
C GLN A 74 -23.45 19.50 -17.78
N GLY A 75 -22.36 19.08 -17.11
CA GLY A 75 -21.29 19.98 -16.66
C GLY A 75 -20.16 19.30 -15.90
#